data_AF-A0A2V9G1D2-F1
#
_entry.id   AF-A0A2V9G1D2-F1
#
_cell.length_a   1.000
_cell.length_b   1.000
_cell.length_c   1.000
_cell.angle_alpha   90.00
_cell.angle_beta   90.00
_cell.angle_gamma   90.00
#
_symmetry.space_group_name_H-M   'P 1'
#
loop_
_entity.id
_entity.type
_entity.pdbx_description
1 polymer ?
#
loop_
_entity_poly.entity_id
_entity_poly.type
_entity_poly.pdbx_seq_one_letter_code
_entity_poly.pdbx_strand_id
1 'polypeptide(L)'
;MATVPAVPSPGFYPSDLDYFGGPTLTQMESNNVYVNARSCGSVQTCWGNPRQFLRDLNASNFIRLTDQYTGARGNYGVGDSVSASVRPVQTPIGTEITEDQILALVHEAASEIGTGYGHEYHVFLPAGIDTCFSGDQICYSPNHPSTWFFCAYHGYVDFTDIGHVILSVEPYQNVRGCSAAPPNPNGALADATNSVLSHELIESITDPDLDAWIANNSLLASGAEIGDLCKPIGNKGQALDSYVMLNGHPYELQLEYSNTYHACAGAP
;
A
#
# COMPACT_ATOMS: atom_id res chain seq x y z
N MET A 1 14.51 2.17 -28.21
CA MET A 1 13.17 1.61 -27.91
C MET A 1 13.40 0.20 -27.42
N ALA A 2 13.36 -0.03 -26.12
CA ALA A 2 13.41 -1.39 -25.58
C ALA A 2 12.04 -2.00 -25.85
N THR A 3 12.00 -3.09 -26.61
CA THR A 3 10.78 -3.89 -26.77
C THR A 3 10.49 -4.55 -25.44
N VAL A 4 9.40 -4.16 -24.78
CA VAL A 4 8.88 -4.87 -23.61
C VAL A 4 8.60 -6.31 -24.04
N PRO A 5 9.16 -7.33 -23.36
CA PRO A 5 8.87 -8.72 -23.66
C PRO A 5 7.37 -8.95 -23.62
N ALA A 6 6.80 -9.50 -24.70
CA ALA A 6 5.39 -9.89 -24.71
C ALA A 6 5.12 -10.85 -23.55
N VAL A 7 4.01 -10.63 -22.84
CA VAL A 7 3.60 -11.46 -21.70
C VAL A 7 3.55 -12.93 -22.15
N PRO A 8 4.28 -13.85 -21.50
CA PRO A 8 4.18 -15.27 -21.80
C PRO A 8 2.73 -15.72 -21.60
N SER A 9 2.16 -16.39 -22.60
CA SER A 9 0.87 -17.06 -22.43
C SER A 9 0.92 -17.94 -21.16
N PRO A 10 -0.03 -17.80 -20.22
CA PRO A 10 -1.41 -17.35 -20.45
C PRO A 10 -1.75 -15.96 -19.86
N GLY A 11 -0.77 -15.08 -19.60
CA GLY A 11 -1.00 -13.85 -18.83
C GLY A 11 -1.92 -12.85 -19.53
N PHE A 12 -3.23 -12.96 -19.27
CA PHE A 12 -4.25 -11.98 -19.60
C PHE A 12 -4.92 -11.59 -18.28
N TYR A 13 -4.96 -10.29 -17.97
CA TYR A 13 -5.71 -9.79 -16.83
C TYR A 13 -7.17 -9.64 -17.23
N PRO A 14 -8.11 -9.95 -16.32
CA PRO A 14 -9.50 -10.10 -16.69
C PRO A 14 -10.21 -8.78 -17.03
N SER A 15 -9.62 -7.62 -16.71
CA SER A 15 -10.14 -6.28 -17.00
C SER A 15 -9.02 -5.24 -17.00
N ASP A 16 -9.19 -4.18 -17.79
CA ASP A 16 -8.51 -2.90 -17.57
C ASP A 16 -9.20 -2.11 -16.45
N LEU A 17 -8.53 -1.07 -15.94
CA LEU A 17 -9.10 -0.07 -15.05
C LEU A 17 -9.89 0.97 -15.84
N ASP A 18 -11.07 1.34 -15.35
CA ASP A 18 -11.92 2.40 -15.88
C ASP A 18 -11.90 3.61 -14.94
N TYR A 19 -11.98 4.82 -15.50
CA TYR A 19 -12.02 6.05 -14.72
C TYR A 19 -13.47 6.50 -14.44
N PHE A 20 -13.80 6.69 -13.16
CA PHE A 20 -15.14 7.04 -12.66
C PHE A 20 -15.31 8.52 -12.30
N GLY A 21 -14.26 9.32 -12.43
CA GLY A 21 -14.32 10.78 -12.26
C GLY A 21 -13.79 11.29 -10.93
N GLY A 22 -13.37 10.40 -10.03
CA GLY A 22 -12.68 10.72 -8.79
C GLY A 22 -11.35 11.44 -8.96
N PRO A 23 -10.79 12.03 -7.89
CA PRO A 23 -9.48 12.66 -7.93
C PRO A 23 -8.36 11.65 -8.23
N THR A 24 -7.22 12.16 -8.70
CA THR A 24 -5.95 11.43 -8.76
C THR A 24 -4.85 12.36 -8.29
N LEU A 25 -3.74 11.80 -7.80
CA LEU A 25 -2.68 12.59 -7.21
C LEU A 25 -1.55 12.83 -8.20
N THR A 26 -1.20 14.08 -8.43
CA THR A 26 0.02 14.45 -9.18
C THR A 26 1.09 15.05 -8.28
N GLN A 27 0.76 15.33 -7.02
CA GLN A 27 1.69 15.81 -6.01
C GLN A 27 1.22 15.36 -4.64
N MET A 28 2.09 14.67 -3.91
CA MET A 28 1.82 14.18 -2.56
C MET A 28 3.13 13.94 -1.81
N GLU A 29 3.10 14.04 -0.48
CA GLU A 29 4.17 13.58 0.40
C GLU A 29 3.70 12.44 1.29
N SER A 30 4.48 11.34 1.32
CA SER A 30 4.29 10.22 2.24
C SER A 30 4.81 10.56 3.63
N ASN A 31 3.93 10.54 4.63
CA ASN A 31 4.24 10.83 6.04
C ASN A 31 4.09 9.54 6.87
N ASN A 32 5.17 9.10 7.51
CA ASN A 32 5.16 7.82 8.23
C ASN A 32 4.75 7.99 9.70
N VAL A 33 3.74 7.27 10.15
CA VAL A 33 3.31 7.20 11.55
C VAL A 33 3.74 5.85 12.13
N TYR A 34 4.84 5.83 12.88
CA TYR A 34 5.39 4.61 13.47
C TYR A 34 4.78 4.34 14.84
N VAL A 35 3.83 3.40 14.89
CA VAL A 35 3.06 3.12 16.11
C VAL A 35 3.81 2.12 16.97
N ASN A 36 4.01 2.46 18.25
CA ASN A 36 4.57 1.55 19.26
C ASN A 36 5.94 0.94 18.88
N ALA A 37 6.77 1.61 18.08
CA ALA A 37 8.05 1.07 17.57
C ALA A 37 9.01 0.53 18.65
N ARG A 38 8.85 0.99 19.91
CA ARG A 38 9.60 0.47 21.06
C ARG A 38 9.31 -1.00 21.38
N SER A 39 8.16 -1.54 20.99
CA SER A 39 7.78 -2.95 21.23
C SER A 39 8.69 -3.93 20.48
N CYS A 40 9.25 -3.51 19.34
CA CYS A 40 10.19 -4.26 18.53
C CYS A 40 11.58 -3.60 18.46
N GLY A 41 11.84 -2.58 19.29
CA GLY A 41 13.14 -1.94 19.49
C GLY A 41 13.40 -0.69 18.63
N SER A 42 13.16 -0.75 17.33
CA SER A 42 13.40 0.35 16.38
C SER A 42 12.53 0.22 15.13
N VAL A 43 12.37 1.29 14.36
CA VAL A 43 11.69 1.24 13.04
C VAL A 43 12.28 0.12 12.16
N GLN A 44 13.61 0.00 12.11
CA GLN A 44 14.32 -1.01 11.32
C GLN A 44 13.91 -2.44 11.65
N THR A 45 13.74 -2.74 12.94
CA THR A 45 13.41 -4.08 13.41
C THR A 45 11.91 -4.38 13.36
N CYS A 46 11.08 -3.33 13.33
CA CYS A 46 9.62 -3.46 13.20
C CYS A 46 9.17 -3.58 11.73
N TRP A 47 9.78 -2.83 10.81
CA TRP A 47 9.27 -2.64 9.44
C TRP A 47 10.38 -2.50 8.37
N GLY A 48 11.65 -2.66 8.73
CA GLY A 48 12.76 -2.32 7.82
C GLY A 48 12.92 -0.81 7.66
N ASN A 49 13.11 -0.31 6.44
CA ASN A 49 13.36 1.13 6.21
C ASN A 49 12.34 1.75 5.23
N PRO A 50 11.05 1.89 5.63
CA PRO A 50 10.02 2.45 4.75
C PRO A 50 10.39 3.83 4.20
N ARG A 51 11.03 4.67 5.03
CA ARG A 51 11.44 6.03 4.62
C ARG A 51 12.46 6.01 3.48
N GLN A 52 13.45 5.10 3.51
CA GLN A 52 14.41 4.96 2.41
C GLN A 52 13.74 4.39 1.17
N PHE A 53 12.90 3.36 1.33
CA PHE A 53 12.15 2.78 0.22
C PHE A 53 11.31 3.81 -0.53
N LEU A 54 10.51 4.62 0.18
CA LEU A 54 9.67 5.67 -0.42
C LEU A 54 10.50 6.68 -1.24
N ARG A 55 11.70 7.04 -0.74
CA ARG A 55 12.62 7.93 -1.48
C ARG A 55 13.10 7.30 -2.77
N ASP A 56 13.46 6.02 -2.72
CA ASP A 56 13.95 5.28 -3.87
C ASP A 56 12.84 5.02 -4.89
N LEU A 57 11.61 4.74 -4.43
CA LEU A 57 10.42 4.60 -5.26
C LEU A 57 10.11 5.90 -6.01
N ASN A 58 10.05 7.05 -5.32
CA ASN A 58 9.80 8.35 -5.96
C ASN A 58 10.84 8.69 -7.05
N ALA A 59 12.10 8.33 -6.81
CA ALA A 59 13.21 8.54 -7.72
C ALA A 59 13.34 7.46 -8.82
N SER A 60 12.42 6.49 -8.88
CA SER A 60 12.45 5.38 -9.84
C SER A 60 11.54 5.61 -11.05
N ASN A 61 11.74 4.77 -12.08
CA ASN A 61 10.78 4.64 -13.19
C ASN A 61 9.54 3.82 -12.79
N PHE A 62 9.58 3.07 -11.69
CA PHE A 62 8.47 2.22 -11.26
C PHE A 62 7.23 3.08 -10.97
N ILE A 63 7.38 4.12 -10.14
CA ILE A 63 6.28 5.02 -9.78
C ILE A 63 5.69 5.78 -10.98
N ARG A 64 6.40 5.81 -12.12
CA ARG A 64 5.93 6.45 -13.36
C ARG A 64 4.82 5.64 -14.05
N LEU A 65 4.57 4.41 -13.63
CA LEU A 65 3.37 3.68 -14.05
C LEU A 65 2.08 4.45 -13.72
N THR A 66 2.10 5.26 -12.66
CA THR A 66 0.96 6.11 -12.27
C THR A 66 0.65 7.21 -13.28
N ASP A 67 1.64 7.65 -14.09
CA ASP A 67 1.48 8.76 -15.04
C ASP A 67 0.36 8.48 -16.07
N GLN A 68 0.05 7.21 -16.37
CA GLN A 68 -1.03 6.84 -17.29
C GLN A 68 -2.43 7.03 -16.69
N TYR A 69 -2.55 7.01 -15.36
CA TYR A 69 -3.81 7.15 -14.64
C TYR A 69 -4.03 8.59 -14.17
N THR A 70 -2.96 9.27 -13.77
CA THR A 70 -3.00 10.69 -13.36
C THR A 70 -2.96 11.65 -14.55
N GLY A 71 -2.57 11.16 -15.74
CA GLY A 71 -2.43 11.96 -16.96
C GLY A 71 -1.23 12.92 -16.96
N ALA A 72 -0.39 12.91 -15.93
CA ALA A 72 0.76 13.78 -15.80
C ALA A 72 1.88 13.13 -14.97
N ARG A 73 3.10 13.65 -15.11
CA ARG A 73 4.22 13.24 -14.27
C ARG A 73 4.03 13.76 -12.85
N GLY A 74 3.83 12.86 -11.90
CA GLY A 74 3.65 13.24 -10.50
C GLY A 74 4.96 13.45 -9.72
N ASN A 75 4.86 14.07 -8.54
CA ASN A 75 5.95 14.14 -7.56
C ASN A 75 5.46 13.62 -6.21
N TYR A 76 5.97 12.44 -5.81
CA TYR A 76 5.48 11.69 -4.66
C TYR A 76 6.59 11.66 -3.59
N GLY A 77 6.84 12.82 -3.00
CA GLY A 77 7.93 13.04 -2.06
C GLY A 77 7.78 12.25 -0.76
N VAL A 78 8.82 12.30 0.07
CA VAL A 78 8.76 11.73 1.43
C VAL A 78 8.78 12.87 2.42
N GLY A 79 7.65 13.06 3.11
CA GLY A 79 7.43 14.09 4.11
C GLY A 79 8.06 13.71 5.45
N ASP A 80 7.33 13.93 6.54
CA ASP A 80 7.81 13.73 7.90
C ASP A 80 7.65 12.29 8.41
N SER A 81 8.13 12.03 9.62
CA SER A 81 7.93 10.76 10.30
C SER A 81 7.67 10.99 11.78
N VAL A 82 6.54 10.51 12.26
CA VAL A 82 6.05 10.67 13.63
C VAL A 82 6.19 9.34 14.36
N SER A 83 6.63 9.40 15.62
CA SER A 83 6.56 8.25 16.53
C SER A 83 5.32 8.37 17.39
N ALA A 84 4.43 7.40 17.27
CA ALA A 84 3.18 7.38 18.02
C ALA A 84 3.15 6.24 19.05
N SER A 85 2.28 6.36 20.04
CA SER A 85 2.05 5.30 21.02
C SER A 85 0.59 5.20 21.38
N VAL A 86 0.04 4.00 21.27
CA VAL A 86 -1.36 3.70 21.60
C VAL A 86 -1.41 2.38 22.35
N ARG A 87 -2.37 2.23 23.27
CA ARG A 87 -2.59 0.97 23.97
C ARG A 87 -3.57 0.11 23.17
N PRO A 88 -3.15 -1.06 22.65
CA PRO A 88 -4.06 -1.97 21.98
C PRO A 88 -5.15 -2.45 22.94
N VAL A 89 -6.32 -2.75 22.39
CA VAL A 89 -7.43 -3.37 23.12
C VAL A 89 -7.37 -4.89 22.98
N GLN A 90 -7.94 -5.60 23.96
CA GLN A 90 -8.10 -7.05 23.88
C GLN A 90 -9.51 -7.36 23.38
N THR A 91 -9.60 -8.08 22.27
CA THR A 91 -10.86 -8.52 21.67
C THR A 91 -10.90 -10.05 21.61
N PRO A 92 -12.06 -10.66 21.32
CA PRO A 92 -12.16 -12.11 21.16
C PRO A 92 -11.26 -12.69 20.06
N ILE A 93 -10.86 -11.85 19.09
CA ILE A 93 -10.01 -12.22 17.95
C ILE A 93 -8.57 -11.76 18.11
N GLY A 94 -8.17 -11.15 19.23
CA GLY A 94 -6.75 -10.85 19.46
C GLY A 94 -6.47 -9.53 20.16
N THR A 95 -5.22 -9.10 20.02
CA THR A 95 -4.77 -7.78 20.49
C THR A 95 -4.90 -6.82 19.32
N GLU A 96 -5.79 -5.85 19.43
CA GLU A 96 -6.22 -5.03 18.30
C GLU A 96 -5.88 -3.55 18.51
N ILE A 97 -5.48 -2.87 17.44
CA ILE A 97 -5.61 -1.41 17.36
C ILE A 97 -6.84 -1.12 16.51
N THR A 98 -7.86 -0.52 17.14
CA THR A 98 -9.15 -0.29 16.50
C THR A 98 -9.06 0.81 15.45
N GLU A 99 -10.03 0.84 14.53
CA GLU A 99 -10.17 1.93 13.55
C GLU A 99 -10.22 3.31 14.23
N ASP A 100 -11.00 3.49 15.30
CA ASP A 100 -11.02 4.75 16.07
C ASP A 100 -9.63 5.16 16.60
N GLN A 101 -8.80 4.18 16.99
CA GLN A 101 -7.44 4.45 17.45
C GLN A 101 -6.54 4.86 16.29
N ILE A 102 -6.69 4.23 15.11
CA ILE A 102 -5.97 4.60 13.89
C ILE A 102 -6.35 6.03 13.47
N LEU A 103 -7.65 6.34 13.42
CA LEU A 103 -8.13 7.67 13.05
C LEU A 103 -7.64 8.74 14.02
N ALA A 104 -7.57 8.45 15.33
CA ALA A 104 -6.99 9.38 16.29
C ALA A 104 -5.48 9.62 16.07
N LEU A 105 -4.73 8.56 15.73
CA LEU A 105 -3.30 8.66 15.43
C LEU A 105 -3.03 9.48 14.16
N VAL A 106 -3.84 9.26 13.12
CA VAL A 106 -3.76 10.00 11.85
C VAL A 106 -4.19 11.44 12.05
N HIS A 107 -5.26 11.69 12.81
CA HIS A 107 -5.70 13.06 13.15
C HIS A 107 -4.59 13.86 13.84
N GLU A 108 -3.92 13.27 14.84
CA GLU A 108 -2.82 13.92 15.56
C GLU A 108 -1.66 14.25 14.62
N ALA A 109 -1.20 13.28 13.82
CA ALA A 109 -0.12 13.49 12.86
C ALA A 109 -0.47 14.54 11.79
N ALA A 110 -1.70 14.47 11.27
CA ALA A 110 -2.18 15.37 10.22
C ALA A 110 -2.42 16.79 10.71
N SER A 111 -2.83 16.96 11.98
CA SER A 111 -2.92 18.25 12.64
C SER A 111 -1.56 18.96 12.76
N GLU A 112 -0.47 18.19 12.86
CA GLU A 112 0.89 18.74 12.98
C GLU A 112 1.57 19.00 11.63
N ILE A 113 1.37 18.11 10.66
CA ILE A 113 2.12 18.11 9.39
C ILE A 113 1.35 18.81 8.25
N GLY A 114 0.06 18.51 8.09
CA GLY A 114 -0.77 19.04 7.00
C GLY A 114 -1.91 18.11 6.56
N THR A 115 -2.86 18.63 5.80
CA THR A 115 -4.04 17.87 5.33
C THR A 115 -4.30 18.09 3.84
N GLY A 116 -5.29 17.36 3.30
CA GLY A 116 -5.69 17.36 1.90
C GLY A 116 -4.83 16.44 1.02
N TYR A 117 -5.11 16.44 -0.28
CA TYR A 117 -4.48 15.57 -1.29
C TYR A 117 -2.94 15.69 -1.41
N GLY A 118 -2.32 16.66 -0.75
CA GLY A 118 -0.86 16.80 -0.71
C GLY A 118 -0.17 15.88 0.29
N HIS A 119 -0.92 15.15 1.13
CA HIS A 119 -0.39 14.36 2.24
C HIS A 119 -1.09 13.00 2.33
N GLU A 120 -0.29 11.94 2.47
CA GLU A 120 -0.77 10.62 2.88
C GLU A 120 -0.05 10.18 4.17
N TYR A 121 -0.79 9.58 5.09
CA TYR A 121 -0.30 9.12 6.38
C TYR A 121 -0.24 7.59 6.43
N HIS A 122 0.96 7.02 6.33
CA HIS A 122 1.18 5.58 6.42
C HIS A 122 1.34 5.15 7.88
N VAL A 123 0.33 4.47 8.43
CA VAL A 123 0.26 4.03 9.83
C VAL A 123 0.85 2.64 9.98
N PHE A 124 2.09 2.58 10.44
CA PHE A 124 2.80 1.30 10.62
C PHE A 124 2.49 0.67 11.98
N LEU A 125 1.87 -0.52 11.98
CA LEU A 125 1.54 -1.26 13.20
C LEU A 125 2.57 -2.39 13.43
N PRO A 126 3.04 -2.62 14.67
CA PRO A 126 4.08 -3.61 14.95
C PRO A 126 3.51 -5.03 15.02
N ALA A 127 4.41 -6.02 15.08
CA ALA A 127 4.04 -7.44 15.16
C ALA A 127 3.11 -7.76 16.34
N GLY A 128 2.19 -8.70 16.11
CA GLY A 128 1.26 -9.19 17.14
C GLY A 128 0.08 -8.26 17.43
N ILE A 129 -0.16 -7.30 16.53
CA ILE A 129 -1.32 -6.41 16.54
C ILE A 129 -2.20 -6.74 15.34
N ASP A 130 -3.49 -6.90 15.62
CA ASP A 130 -4.54 -7.05 14.63
C ASP A 130 -5.21 -5.67 14.40
N THR A 131 -5.89 -5.51 13.27
CA THR A 131 -6.75 -4.36 13.00
C THR A 131 -7.91 -4.78 12.09
N CYS A 132 -9.09 -4.21 12.32
CA CYS A 132 -10.33 -4.57 11.65
C CYS A 132 -11.10 -3.32 11.26
N PHE A 133 -11.85 -3.40 10.16
CA PHE A 133 -12.86 -2.38 9.86
C PHE A 133 -14.01 -2.47 10.88
N SER A 134 -14.46 -1.31 11.36
CA SER A 134 -15.48 -1.22 12.39
C SER A 134 -16.80 -1.84 11.93
N GLY A 135 -17.37 -2.71 12.77
CA GLY A 135 -18.66 -3.34 12.52
C GLY A 135 -18.62 -4.58 11.62
N ASP A 136 -17.47 -4.91 11.06
CA ASP A 136 -17.28 -6.05 10.17
C ASP A 136 -16.34 -7.12 10.75
N GLN A 137 -16.31 -8.30 10.11
CA GLN A 137 -15.35 -9.38 10.41
C GLN A 137 -14.14 -9.37 9.45
N ILE A 138 -13.91 -8.23 8.79
CA ILE A 138 -12.84 -8.05 7.80
C ILE A 138 -11.64 -7.43 8.51
N CYS A 139 -10.59 -8.24 8.70
CA CYS A 139 -9.44 -7.86 9.49
C CYS A 139 -8.10 -8.22 8.82
N TYR A 140 -7.08 -7.51 9.25
CA TYR A 140 -5.75 -8.04 9.44
C TYR A 140 -5.71 -8.70 10.84
N SER A 141 -5.84 -10.02 10.89
CA SER A 141 -5.63 -10.93 12.04
C SER A 141 -4.99 -12.28 11.64
N PRO A 142 -3.64 -12.42 11.54
CA PRO A 142 -2.98 -13.58 10.89
C PRO A 142 -3.11 -14.86 11.72
N ASN A 143 -3.41 -14.68 13.00
CA ASN A 143 -3.77 -15.67 14.01
C ASN A 143 -5.22 -16.16 13.90
N HIS A 144 -6.12 -15.47 13.17
CA HIS A 144 -7.53 -15.86 12.98
C HIS A 144 -7.92 -15.90 11.50
N PRO A 145 -7.63 -17.01 10.78
CA PRO A 145 -7.86 -17.10 9.34
C PRO A 145 -9.30 -16.88 8.86
N SER A 146 -10.30 -17.04 9.73
CA SER A 146 -11.71 -16.77 9.39
C SER A 146 -12.05 -15.29 9.23
N THR A 147 -11.20 -14.41 9.77
CA THR A 147 -11.36 -12.95 9.72
C THR A 147 -10.18 -12.28 8.98
N TRP A 148 -9.24 -13.04 8.41
CA TRP A 148 -8.07 -12.54 7.69
C TRP A 148 -8.36 -12.27 6.22
N PHE A 149 -8.39 -11.01 5.80
CA PHE A 149 -8.77 -10.63 4.43
C PHE A 149 -7.78 -9.73 3.70
N PHE A 150 -6.94 -8.97 4.42
CA PHE A 150 -6.02 -8.01 3.80
C PHE A 150 -4.65 -7.98 4.49
N CYS A 151 -3.68 -7.37 3.82
CA CYS A 151 -2.31 -7.18 4.31
C CYS A 151 -2.05 -5.75 4.79
N ALA A 152 -2.70 -4.81 4.13
CA ALA A 152 -2.81 -3.39 4.41
C ALA A 152 -4.07 -2.89 3.70
N TYR A 153 -4.35 -1.60 3.84
CA TYR A 153 -5.33 -0.89 3.05
C TYR A 153 -4.97 0.59 3.03
N HIS A 154 -5.40 1.31 2.01
CA HIS A 154 -5.49 2.76 2.02
C HIS A 154 -6.94 3.23 2.06
N GLY A 155 -7.12 4.54 2.24
CA GLY A 155 -8.40 5.20 2.19
C GLY A 155 -8.28 6.64 2.64
N TYR A 156 -9.41 7.24 2.99
CA TYR A 156 -9.49 8.62 3.41
C TYR A 156 -10.48 8.83 4.56
N VAL A 157 -10.35 9.97 5.22
CA VAL A 157 -11.28 10.44 6.23
C VAL A 157 -11.42 11.97 6.15
N ASP A 158 -12.66 12.45 6.24
CA ASP A 158 -12.95 13.88 6.37
C ASP A 158 -13.16 14.23 7.84
N PHE A 159 -12.12 14.76 8.48
CA PHE A 159 -12.25 15.28 9.83
C PHE A 159 -12.93 16.65 9.83
N THR A 160 -13.86 16.86 10.76
CA THR A 160 -14.64 18.10 10.84
C THR A 160 -13.82 19.35 11.16
N ASP A 161 -12.63 19.18 11.74
CA ASP A 161 -11.77 20.27 12.23
C ASP A 161 -10.49 20.47 11.40
N ILE A 162 -9.90 19.40 10.86
CA ILE A 162 -8.65 19.48 10.05
C ILE A 162 -8.85 19.19 8.56
N GLY A 163 -10.04 18.75 8.15
CA GLY A 163 -10.39 18.48 6.76
C GLY A 163 -10.03 17.07 6.29
N HIS A 164 -9.88 16.94 4.97
CA HIS A 164 -9.63 15.68 4.28
C HIS A 164 -8.24 15.13 4.57
N VAL A 165 -8.12 13.84 4.87
CA VAL A 165 -6.85 13.17 5.13
C VAL A 165 -6.83 11.80 4.45
N ILE A 166 -5.79 11.55 3.66
CA ILE A 166 -5.51 10.24 3.06
C ILE A 166 -4.60 9.46 4.00
N LEU A 167 -4.84 8.17 4.15
CA LEU A 167 -4.06 7.28 4.99
C LEU A 167 -3.86 5.92 4.34
N SER A 168 -2.76 5.26 4.68
CA SER A 168 -2.66 3.82 4.57
C SER A 168 -2.40 3.22 5.95
N VAL A 169 -2.85 1.99 6.17
CA VAL A 169 -2.60 1.24 7.39
C VAL A 169 -1.74 0.05 7.02
N GLU A 170 -0.54 0.03 7.59
CA GLU A 170 0.55 -0.89 7.26
C GLU A 170 0.87 -1.79 8.46
N PRO A 171 0.08 -2.87 8.69
CA PRO A 171 0.41 -3.86 9.70
C PRO A 171 1.77 -4.52 9.49
N TYR A 172 2.21 -5.26 10.50
CA TYR A 172 3.48 -5.98 10.44
C TYR A 172 3.48 -6.99 9.29
N GLN A 173 4.45 -6.90 8.40
CA GLN A 173 4.55 -7.83 7.28
C GLN A 173 5.40 -9.06 7.64
N ASN A 174 5.76 -9.90 6.66
CA ASN A 174 6.46 -11.17 6.89
C ASN A 174 5.67 -12.15 7.79
N VAL A 175 4.37 -12.19 7.54
CA VAL A 175 3.45 -13.25 7.99
C VAL A 175 2.97 -14.04 6.79
N ARG A 176 2.54 -15.29 6.99
CA ARG A 176 2.03 -16.12 5.90
C ARG A 176 0.83 -15.44 5.23
N GLY A 177 0.93 -15.22 3.93
CA GLY A 177 -0.11 -14.56 3.12
C GLY A 177 0.22 -13.12 2.75
N CYS A 178 1.11 -12.46 3.50
CA CYS A 178 1.56 -11.08 3.24
C CYS A 178 3.08 -10.95 3.16
N SER A 179 3.81 -12.07 3.21
CA SER A 179 5.26 -12.09 3.01
C SER A 179 5.60 -12.00 1.52
N ALA A 180 6.57 -11.15 1.17
CA ALA A 180 7.18 -11.16 -0.15
C ALA A 180 7.88 -12.49 -0.46
N ALA A 181 7.76 -12.94 -1.70
CA ALA A 181 8.46 -14.13 -2.18
C ALA A 181 9.99 -13.89 -2.21
N PRO A 182 10.85 -14.91 -2.02
CA PRO A 182 12.29 -14.73 -2.22
C PRO A 182 12.61 -14.29 -3.66
N PRO A 183 13.71 -13.56 -3.91
CA PRO A 183 14.95 -13.53 -3.13
C PRO A 183 15.04 -12.60 -1.90
N ASN A 184 14.14 -11.62 -1.73
CA ASN A 184 14.16 -10.68 -0.59
C ASN A 184 15.54 -10.04 -0.31
N PRO A 185 16.10 -9.24 -1.25
CA PRO A 185 17.44 -8.66 -1.13
C PRO A 185 17.65 -7.77 0.11
N ASN A 186 16.59 -7.20 0.70
CA ASN A 186 16.65 -6.38 1.91
C ASN A 186 16.24 -7.16 3.19
N GLY A 187 15.95 -8.46 3.03
CA GLY A 187 15.40 -9.33 4.07
C GLY A 187 13.88 -9.38 4.02
N ALA A 188 13.33 -10.55 4.35
CA ALA A 188 11.91 -10.87 4.16
C ALA A 188 10.93 -9.87 4.81
N LEU A 189 11.27 -9.30 5.97
CA LEU A 189 10.46 -8.26 6.59
C LEU A 189 10.46 -6.96 5.78
N ALA A 190 11.65 -6.46 5.44
CA ALA A 190 11.76 -5.17 4.77
C ALA A 190 11.11 -5.21 3.39
N ASP A 191 11.36 -6.24 2.59
CA ASP A 191 10.77 -6.33 1.25
C ASP A 191 9.27 -6.60 1.27
N ALA A 192 8.77 -7.40 2.23
CA ALA A 192 7.33 -7.55 2.41
C ALA A 192 6.66 -6.22 2.78
N THR A 193 7.26 -5.44 3.70
CA THR A 193 6.77 -4.08 4.01
C THR A 193 6.84 -3.15 2.81
N ASN A 194 7.94 -3.15 2.08
CA ASN A 194 8.11 -2.29 0.92
C ASN A 194 7.09 -2.63 -0.19
N SER A 195 6.84 -3.91 -0.43
CA SER A 195 5.90 -4.37 -1.46
C SER A 195 4.47 -3.95 -1.13
N VAL A 196 4.04 -4.13 0.11
CA VAL A 196 2.69 -3.74 0.54
C VAL A 196 2.55 -2.22 0.58
N LEU A 197 3.54 -1.50 1.10
CA LEU A 197 3.56 -0.04 1.07
C LEU A 197 3.55 0.53 -0.36
N SER A 198 4.22 -0.15 -1.31
CA SER A 198 4.18 0.22 -2.73
C SER A 198 2.77 0.14 -3.29
N HIS A 199 2.07 -0.95 -2.98
CA HIS A 199 0.72 -1.24 -3.43
C HIS A 199 -0.24 -0.15 -2.95
N GLU A 200 -0.32 0.05 -1.63
CA GLU A 200 -1.26 1.02 -1.05
C GLU A 200 -0.95 2.46 -1.51
N LEU A 201 0.32 2.85 -1.56
CA LEU A 201 0.73 4.17 -2.04
C LEU A 201 0.32 4.40 -3.50
N ILE A 202 0.52 3.40 -4.36
CA ILE A 202 0.24 3.54 -5.79
C ILE A 202 -1.26 3.56 -6.06
N GLU A 203 -2.03 2.78 -5.31
CA GLU A 203 -3.48 2.85 -5.34
C GLU A 203 -3.99 4.20 -4.83
N SER A 204 -3.51 4.71 -3.69
CA SER A 204 -3.78 6.09 -3.21
C SER A 204 -3.47 7.16 -4.27
N ILE A 205 -2.40 6.99 -5.07
CA ILE A 205 -2.08 7.94 -6.14
C ILE A 205 -3.12 7.91 -7.26
N THR A 206 -3.58 6.71 -7.62
CA THR A 206 -4.55 6.53 -8.70
C THR A 206 -5.99 6.70 -8.25
N ASP A 207 -6.31 6.53 -6.98
CA ASP A 207 -7.66 6.54 -6.46
C ASP A 207 -7.74 6.87 -4.95
N PRO A 208 -7.36 8.09 -4.54
CA PRO A 208 -7.28 8.45 -3.12
C PRO A 208 -8.64 8.44 -2.40
N ASP A 209 -9.74 8.59 -3.14
CA ASP A 209 -11.10 8.69 -2.60
C ASP A 209 -11.96 7.45 -2.92
N LEU A 210 -11.35 6.41 -3.49
CA LEU A 210 -11.98 5.14 -3.87
C LEU A 210 -13.15 5.32 -4.86
N ASP A 211 -13.06 6.32 -5.74
CA ASP A 211 -14.05 6.69 -6.75
C ASP A 211 -13.43 7.13 -8.11
N ALA A 212 -12.17 6.79 -8.35
CA ALA A 212 -11.39 7.15 -9.53
C ALA A 212 -11.12 5.95 -10.46
N TRP A 213 -10.12 5.11 -10.21
CA TRP A 213 -9.62 4.11 -11.17
C TRP A 213 -9.76 2.69 -10.67
N ILE A 214 -10.86 2.03 -11.06
CA ILE A 214 -11.15 0.64 -10.68
C ILE A 214 -11.50 -0.21 -11.89
N ALA A 215 -11.22 -1.51 -11.83
CA ALA A 215 -11.73 -2.46 -12.80
C ALA A 215 -13.23 -2.69 -12.57
N ASN A 216 -14.04 -2.51 -13.60
CA ASN A 216 -15.50 -2.72 -13.51
C ASN A 216 -16.06 -3.62 -14.62
N ASN A 217 -15.26 -3.91 -15.65
CA ASN A 217 -15.70 -4.68 -16.82
C ASN A 217 -15.55 -6.21 -16.66
N SER A 218 -15.20 -6.69 -15.47
CA SER A 218 -15.10 -8.12 -15.17
C SER A 218 -15.59 -8.47 -13.78
N LEU A 219 -16.45 -9.47 -13.67
CA LEU A 219 -16.92 -10.00 -12.38
C LEU A 219 -15.78 -10.57 -11.51
N LEU A 220 -14.64 -10.94 -12.11
CA LEU A 220 -13.49 -11.50 -11.38
C LEU A 220 -12.56 -10.43 -10.81
N ALA A 221 -12.68 -9.20 -11.28
CA ALA A 221 -11.83 -8.07 -10.89
C ALA A 221 -12.66 -6.82 -10.58
N SER A 222 -13.96 -6.96 -10.36
CA SER A 222 -14.84 -5.83 -10.11
C SER A 222 -14.43 -5.15 -8.80
N GLY A 223 -14.14 -3.86 -8.86
CA GLY A 223 -13.64 -3.07 -7.74
C GLY A 223 -12.14 -3.24 -7.46
N ALA A 224 -11.41 -4.02 -8.26
CA ALA A 224 -9.96 -4.13 -8.10
C ALA A 224 -9.27 -2.88 -8.65
N GLU A 225 -8.32 -2.35 -7.90
CA GLU A 225 -7.46 -1.25 -8.31
C GLU A 225 -6.18 -1.76 -9.01
N ILE A 226 -5.26 -0.83 -9.27
CA ILE A 226 -4.02 -1.09 -9.98
C ILE A 226 -3.14 -2.15 -9.32
N GLY A 227 -3.04 -2.15 -7.99
CA GLY A 227 -2.26 -3.10 -7.23
C GLY A 227 -2.99 -4.43 -7.10
N ASP A 228 -4.29 -4.40 -6.82
CA ASP A 228 -5.14 -5.59 -6.69
C ASP A 228 -5.11 -6.49 -7.91
N LEU A 229 -5.18 -5.92 -9.12
CA LEU A 229 -5.13 -6.69 -10.36
C LEU A 229 -3.84 -7.51 -10.48
N CYS A 230 -2.76 -7.05 -9.85
CA CYS A 230 -1.45 -7.70 -9.87
C CYS A 230 -1.19 -8.63 -8.69
N LYS A 231 -2.11 -8.67 -7.73
CA LYS A 231 -2.04 -9.58 -6.60
C LYS A 231 -2.54 -10.97 -7.01
N PRO A 232 -1.82 -12.06 -6.67
CA PRO A 232 -2.23 -13.39 -7.10
C PRO A 232 -3.54 -13.85 -6.42
N ILE A 233 -4.67 -13.74 -7.12
CA ILE A 233 -5.92 -14.39 -6.69
C ILE A 233 -5.88 -15.86 -7.10
N GLY A 234 -5.44 -16.74 -6.20
CA GLY A 234 -5.63 -18.20 -6.30
C GLY A 234 -5.03 -18.91 -7.54
N ASN A 235 -4.36 -18.20 -8.45
CA ASN A 235 -3.84 -18.71 -9.71
C ASN A 235 -2.32 -18.68 -9.72
N LYS A 236 -1.73 -19.86 -9.92
CA LYS A 236 -0.29 -20.14 -9.89
C LYS A 236 0.51 -19.55 -11.07
N GLY A 237 0.06 -18.44 -11.67
CA GLY A 237 0.57 -17.94 -12.96
C GLY A 237 0.73 -16.43 -13.10
N GLN A 238 0.40 -15.63 -12.07
CA GLN A 238 0.70 -14.19 -12.04
C GLN A 238 1.96 -13.96 -11.20
N ALA A 239 2.87 -13.11 -11.69
CA ALA A 239 4.21 -12.96 -11.14
C ALA A 239 4.18 -12.57 -9.66
N LEU A 240 4.77 -13.45 -8.84
CA LEU A 240 4.83 -13.40 -7.38
C LEU A 240 6.01 -12.54 -6.98
N ASP A 241 5.79 -11.24 -6.91
CA ASP A 241 6.84 -10.24 -6.74
C ASP A 241 7.94 -10.32 -7.81
N SER A 242 8.63 -9.21 -8.01
CA SER A 242 9.74 -9.13 -8.94
C SER A 242 10.90 -8.41 -8.32
N TYR A 243 12.09 -8.89 -8.67
CA TYR A 243 13.32 -8.18 -8.39
C TYR A 243 13.38 -6.91 -9.24
N VAL A 244 13.18 -5.75 -8.60
CA VAL A 244 13.17 -4.44 -9.24
C VAL A 244 14.28 -3.54 -8.68
N MET A 245 14.80 -2.66 -9.54
CA MET A 245 15.82 -1.68 -9.15
C MET A 245 15.16 -0.31 -8.98
N LEU A 246 15.04 0.15 -7.74
CA LEU A 246 14.55 1.50 -7.44
C LEU A 246 15.72 2.39 -7.06
N ASN A 247 15.96 3.45 -7.83
CA ASN A 247 17.06 4.40 -7.59
C ASN A 247 18.44 3.72 -7.39
N GLY A 248 18.67 2.59 -8.07
CA GLY A 248 19.93 1.81 -7.96
C GLY A 248 20.01 0.84 -6.78
N HIS A 249 18.97 0.74 -5.94
CA HIS A 249 18.86 -0.26 -4.89
C HIS A 249 17.90 -1.40 -5.30
N PRO A 250 18.23 -2.66 -4.96
CA PRO A 250 17.39 -3.79 -5.28
C PRO A 250 16.26 -3.97 -4.27
N TYR A 251 15.07 -4.30 -4.76
CA TYR A 251 13.89 -4.61 -3.95
C TYR A 251 13.16 -5.80 -4.53
N GLU A 252 12.41 -6.49 -3.69
CA GLU A 252 11.41 -7.46 -4.13
C GLU A 252 10.03 -6.84 -3.92
N LEU A 253 9.33 -6.53 -5.01
CA LEU A 253 8.04 -5.84 -4.97
C LEU A 253 7.03 -6.52 -5.90
N GLN A 254 5.76 -6.47 -5.50
CA GLN A 254 4.65 -6.63 -6.42
C GLN A 254 4.82 -5.68 -7.61
N LEU A 255 4.44 -6.13 -8.81
CA LEU A 255 4.30 -5.26 -9.99
C LEU A 255 2.93 -4.57 -9.97
N GLU A 256 2.76 -3.52 -10.77
CA GLU A 256 1.51 -2.76 -10.82
C GLU A 256 0.83 -2.88 -12.18
N TYR A 257 -0.50 -2.86 -12.20
CA TYR A 257 -1.24 -3.05 -13.43
C TYR A 257 -1.05 -1.84 -14.35
N SER A 258 -0.93 -2.10 -15.65
CA SER A 258 -0.80 -1.05 -16.65
C SER A 258 -1.84 -1.23 -17.73
N ASN A 259 -2.80 -0.32 -17.81
CA ASN A 259 -3.74 -0.20 -18.94
C ASN A 259 -2.99 -0.07 -20.28
N THR A 260 -1.80 0.52 -20.28
CA THR A 260 -0.95 0.65 -21.49
C THR A 260 -0.41 -0.70 -21.96
N TYR A 261 -0.11 -1.61 -21.03
CA TYR A 261 0.46 -2.92 -21.32
C TYR A 261 -0.54 -4.07 -21.28
N HIS A 262 -1.73 -3.83 -20.72
CA HIS A 262 -2.70 -4.84 -20.34
C HIS A 262 -2.07 -5.96 -19.49
N ALA A 263 -1.15 -5.57 -18.60
CA ALA A 263 -0.31 -6.47 -17.82
C ALA A 263 0.29 -5.77 -16.59
N CYS A 264 0.74 -6.56 -15.61
CA CYS A 264 1.56 -6.04 -14.53
C CYS A 264 2.97 -5.69 -15.03
N ALA A 265 3.43 -4.51 -14.67
CA ALA A 265 4.71 -3.95 -15.10
C ALA A 265 5.43 -3.31 -13.91
N GLY A 266 6.74 -3.13 -14.04
CA GLY A 266 7.58 -2.42 -13.06
C GLY A 266 8.15 -1.10 -13.60
N ALA A 267 7.72 -0.67 -14.78
CA ALA A 267 8.07 0.59 -15.43
C ALA A 267 7.14 0.86 -16.65
N PRO A 268 6.95 2.14 -17.04
CA PRO A 268 6.29 2.53 -18.28
C PRO A 268 7.03 2.16 -19.56
#